data_AF-A0A8J9XAZ0-F1
#
_entry.id   AF-A0A8J9XAZ0-F1
#
_cell.length_a   1.000
_cell.length_b   1.000
_cell.length_c   1.000
_cell.angle_alpha   90.00
_cell.angle_beta   90.00
_cell.angle_gamma   90.00
#
_symmetry.space_group_name_H-M   'P 1'
#
loop_
_entity.id
_entity.type
_entity.pdbx_description
1 polymer ?
#
loop_
_entity_poly.entity_id
_entity_poly.type
_entity_poly.pdbx_seq_one_letter_code
_entity_poly.pdbx_strand_id
1 'polypeptide(L)'
;EPLFAFMKGISDDLAARVPLYKDDWSRPKSIYTVVNATFFAFVIQLIPALIFAELMDRQTQGNLATAETLLSSAIIGIIYAIFAGQPLVIMGITGPVAILLGTSYSLTEKFDAEYFPFFFWICIWAGLMHIISAMVGLVSLVWKVTPFTSQIFELFIAITFIYASVRDLIEPIYFGQEDSRPDRSAQYASLLIGLVTFYVAWTLHFAETWVTFTRQVRTFLTSYNTLLAVVFGTALSYLPGVDLAQNGV
;
A
#
# COMPACT_ATOMS: atom_id res chain seq x y z
N GLU A 1 -4.12 36.24 5.44
CA GLU A 1 -4.02 35.90 6.88
C GLU A 1 -2.61 35.43 7.20
N PRO A 2 -2.12 35.53 8.46
CA PRO A 2 -0.81 34.98 8.81
C PRO A 2 -0.77 33.49 8.48
N LEU A 3 0.30 33.06 7.80
CA LEU A 3 0.45 31.70 7.28
C LEU A 3 0.59 30.66 8.42
N PHE A 4 1.06 31.11 9.59
CA PHE A 4 1.17 30.33 10.81
C PHE A 4 0.38 31.04 11.91
N ALA A 5 -0.62 30.36 12.44
CA ALA A 5 -1.42 30.82 13.56
C ALA A 5 -1.58 29.64 14.52
N PHE A 6 -1.12 29.84 15.76
CA PHE A 6 -1.10 28.77 16.75
C PHE A 6 -2.53 28.30 17.06
N MET A 7 -2.78 27.00 16.94
CA MET A 7 -4.06 26.31 17.18
C MET A 7 -5.27 26.76 16.35
N LYS A 8 -5.18 27.85 15.56
CA LYS A 8 -6.30 28.36 14.75
C LYS A 8 -6.78 27.31 13.74
N GLY A 9 -5.87 26.66 13.03
CA GLY A 9 -6.21 25.63 12.04
C GLY A 9 -7.01 24.45 12.64
N ILE A 10 -6.59 23.95 13.80
CA ILE A 10 -7.30 22.86 14.50
C ILE A 10 -8.72 23.30 14.91
N SER A 11 -8.87 24.53 15.40
CA SER A 11 -10.18 25.07 15.78
C SER A 11 -11.11 25.21 14.58
N ASP A 12 -10.58 25.70 13.45
CA ASP A 12 -11.35 25.89 12.21
C ASP A 12 -11.78 24.53 11.62
N ASP A 13 -10.87 23.55 11.61
CA ASP A 13 -11.16 22.18 11.16
C ASP A 13 -12.24 21.51 12.04
N LEU A 14 -12.16 21.68 13.36
CA LEU A 14 -13.14 21.13 14.29
C LEU A 14 -14.51 21.80 14.11
N ALA A 15 -14.54 23.13 13.98
CA ALA A 15 -15.77 23.88 13.77
C ALA A 15 -16.47 23.48 12.45
N ALA A 16 -15.69 23.19 11.40
CA ALA A 16 -16.21 22.68 10.13
C ALA A 16 -16.72 21.24 10.23
N ARG A 17 -16.05 20.37 10.99
CA ARG A 17 -16.34 18.92 11.03
C ARG A 17 -17.46 18.54 11.99
N VAL A 18 -17.50 19.13 13.19
CA VAL A 18 -18.47 18.79 14.26
C VAL A 18 -19.94 18.77 13.79
N PRO A 19 -20.46 19.75 13.02
CA PRO A 19 -21.87 19.73 12.63
C PRO A 19 -22.20 18.57 11.67
N LEU A 20 -21.26 18.14 10.85
CA LEU A 20 -21.45 17.08 9.84
C LEU A 20 -21.35 15.68 10.44
N TYR A 21 -20.63 15.51 11.55
CA TYR A 21 -20.32 14.20 12.11
C TYR A 21 -21.57 13.40 12.50
N LYS A 22 -22.62 14.08 13.01
CA LYS A 22 -23.88 13.41 13.38
C LYS A 22 -24.60 12.83 12.15
N ASP A 23 -24.53 13.54 11.02
CA ASP A 23 -25.20 13.12 9.78
C ASP A 23 -24.48 11.95 9.12
N ASP A 24 -23.17 11.80 9.29
CA ASP A 24 -22.40 10.68 8.73
C ASP A 24 -22.82 9.30 9.28
N TRP A 25 -23.27 9.26 10.54
CA TRP A 25 -23.79 8.04 11.18
C TRP A 25 -25.29 7.84 10.99
N SER A 26 -25.96 8.78 10.31
CA SER A 26 -27.38 8.67 10.00
C SER A 26 -27.63 7.66 8.86
N ARG A 27 -28.91 7.35 8.60
CA ARG A 27 -29.27 6.33 7.60
C ARG A 27 -28.78 6.77 6.21
N PRO A 28 -27.98 5.94 5.50
CA PRO A 28 -27.50 6.29 4.18
C PRO A 28 -28.66 6.33 3.17
N LYS A 29 -28.56 7.23 2.19
CA LYS A 29 -29.56 7.37 1.11
C LYS A 29 -29.72 6.09 0.28
N SER A 30 -28.65 5.32 0.13
CA SER A 30 -28.63 4.04 -0.58
C SER A 30 -27.68 3.08 0.10
N ILE A 31 -28.22 2.05 0.75
CA ILE A 31 -27.41 0.98 1.38
C ILE A 31 -26.59 0.25 0.33
N TYR A 32 -27.15 0.01 -0.86
CA TYR A 32 -26.46 -0.64 -1.97
C TYR A 32 -25.19 0.11 -2.39
N THR A 33 -25.23 1.43 -2.43
CA THR A 33 -24.08 2.25 -2.80
C THR A 33 -22.98 2.17 -1.74
N VAL A 34 -23.34 2.22 -0.46
CA VAL A 34 -22.38 2.10 0.65
C VAL A 34 -21.69 0.74 0.61
N VAL A 35 -22.48 -0.34 0.54
CA VAL A 35 -21.94 -1.70 0.51
C VAL A 35 -21.00 -1.90 -0.69
N ASN A 36 -21.41 -1.46 -1.88
CA ASN A 36 -20.57 -1.58 -3.08
C ASN A 36 -19.27 -0.75 -2.96
N ALA A 37 -19.33 0.46 -2.42
CA ALA A 37 -18.15 1.29 -2.20
C ALA A 37 -17.20 0.67 -1.16
N THR A 38 -17.73 0.07 -0.08
CA THR A 38 -16.93 -0.63 0.93
C THR A 38 -16.18 -1.81 0.33
N PHE A 39 -16.86 -2.67 -0.44
CA PHE A 39 -16.20 -3.80 -1.12
C PHE A 39 -15.15 -3.33 -2.12
N PHE A 40 -15.47 -2.31 -2.91
CA PHE A 40 -14.55 -1.74 -3.89
C PHE A 40 -13.28 -1.18 -3.23
N ALA A 41 -13.43 -0.36 -2.17
CA ALA A 41 -12.32 0.21 -1.44
C ALA A 41 -11.46 -0.88 -0.76
N PHE A 42 -12.09 -1.89 -0.17
CA PHE A 42 -11.39 -3.03 0.43
C PHE A 42 -10.51 -3.75 -0.60
N VAL A 43 -11.07 -4.09 -1.77
CA VAL A 43 -10.35 -4.84 -2.80
C VAL A 43 -9.18 -4.04 -3.37
N ILE A 44 -9.36 -2.75 -3.64
CA ILE A 44 -8.27 -1.90 -4.17
C ILE A 44 -7.13 -1.78 -3.17
N GLN A 45 -7.43 -1.69 -1.87
CA GLN A 45 -6.41 -1.51 -0.85
C GLN A 45 -5.73 -2.82 -0.44
N LEU A 46 -6.38 -3.98 -0.66
CA LEU A 46 -5.87 -5.28 -0.23
C LEU A 46 -4.51 -5.62 -0.84
N ILE A 47 -4.35 -5.45 -2.16
CA ILE A 47 -3.11 -5.84 -2.85
C ILE A 47 -1.93 -4.96 -2.44
N PRO A 48 -2.01 -3.61 -2.46
CA PRO A 48 -0.93 -2.76 -1.96
C PRO A 48 -0.60 -3.02 -0.49
N ALA A 49 -1.60 -3.23 0.36
CA ALA A 49 -1.37 -3.54 1.78
C ALA A 49 -0.57 -4.83 1.96
N LEU A 50 -0.89 -5.89 1.21
CA LEU A 50 -0.14 -7.15 1.23
C LEU A 50 1.30 -6.97 0.74
N ILE A 51 1.50 -6.27 -0.38
CA ILE A 51 2.84 -6.02 -0.95
C ILE A 51 3.72 -5.29 0.05
N PHE A 52 3.22 -4.21 0.67
CA PHE A 52 4.01 -3.44 1.64
C PHE A 52 4.22 -4.19 2.95
N ALA A 53 3.26 -4.98 3.39
CA ALA A 53 3.41 -5.80 4.59
C ALA A 53 4.47 -6.90 4.38
N GLU A 54 4.47 -7.58 3.23
CA GLU A 54 5.52 -8.53 2.84
C GLU A 54 6.89 -7.85 2.69
N LEU A 55 6.94 -6.66 2.08
CA LEU A 55 8.19 -5.92 1.93
C LEU A 55 8.81 -5.56 3.28
N MET A 56 7.99 -5.14 4.25
CA MET A 56 8.46 -4.83 5.61
C MET A 56 8.88 -6.08 6.36
N ASP A 57 8.15 -7.18 6.23
CA ASP A 57 8.50 -8.47 6.84
C ASP A 57 9.92 -8.91 6.39
N ARG A 58 10.19 -8.84 5.08
CA ARG A 58 11.51 -9.14 4.50
C ARG A 58 12.59 -8.17 4.97
N GLN A 59 12.31 -6.88 4.99
CA GLN A 59 13.30 -5.87 5.37
C GLN A 59 13.62 -5.85 6.87
N THR A 60 12.72 -6.36 7.72
CA THR A 60 12.89 -6.42 9.17
C THR A 60 13.18 -7.82 9.69
N GLN A 61 13.46 -8.78 8.80
CA GLN A 61 13.74 -10.18 9.12
C GLN A 61 12.69 -10.82 10.03
N GLY A 62 11.40 -10.56 9.79
CA GLY A 62 10.32 -11.13 10.61
C GLY A 62 9.93 -10.34 11.86
N ASN A 63 10.61 -9.24 12.18
CA ASN A 63 10.25 -8.42 13.35
C ASN A 63 8.97 -7.61 13.16
N LEU A 64 8.65 -7.23 11.92
CA LEU A 64 7.34 -6.68 11.54
C LEU A 64 6.64 -7.64 10.59
N ALA A 65 6.05 -8.70 11.15
CA ALA A 65 5.42 -9.74 10.36
C ALA A 65 4.24 -9.18 9.53
N THR A 66 3.97 -9.82 8.39
CA THR A 66 2.88 -9.43 7.48
C THR A 66 1.53 -9.36 8.21
N ALA A 67 1.23 -10.37 9.04
CA ALA A 67 -0.03 -10.44 9.78
C ALA A 67 -0.19 -9.30 10.79
N GLU A 68 0.87 -8.97 11.53
CA GLU A 68 0.87 -7.89 12.52
C GLU A 68 0.71 -6.53 11.85
N THR A 69 1.38 -6.34 10.72
CA THR A 69 1.28 -5.15 9.90
C THR A 69 -0.14 -4.92 9.37
N LEU A 70 -0.78 -5.98 8.85
CA LEU A 70 -2.14 -5.91 8.33
C LEU A 70 -3.14 -5.64 9.46
N LEU A 71 -2.96 -6.29 10.61
CA LEU A 71 -3.77 -6.05 11.80
C LEU A 71 -3.64 -4.60 12.28
N SER A 72 -2.41 -4.07 12.36
CA SER A 72 -2.13 -2.68 12.70
C SER A 72 -2.83 -1.72 11.75
N SER A 73 -2.73 -1.97 10.44
CA SER A 73 -3.41 -1.16 9.40
C SER A 73 -4.93 -1.17 9.56
N ALA A 74 -5.52 -2.32 9.90
CA ALA A 74 -6.96 -2.45 10.13
C ALA A 74 -7.40 -1.67 11.38
N ILE A 75 -6.67 -1.78 12.49
CA ILE A 75 -6.97 -1.05 13.74
C ILE A 75 -6.86 0.46 13.50
N ILE A 76 -5.78 0.91 12.86
CA ILE A 76 -5.56 2.33 12.54
C ILE A 76 -6.64 2.84 11.57
N GLY A 77 -7.07 2.02 10.61
CA GLY A 77 -8.18 2.34 9.70
C GLY A 77 -9.50 2.58 10.42
N ILE A 78 -9.83 1.77 11.42
CA ILE A 78 -11.04 1.95 12.25
C ILE A 78 -10.94 3.23 13.08
N ILE A 79 -9.79 3.46 13.74
CA ILE A 79 -9.55 4.67 14.54
C ILE A 79 -9.70 5.91 13.65
N TYR A 80 -9.10 5.90 12.45
CA TYR A 80 -9.20 7.00 11.51
C TYR A 80 -10.63 7.22 11.01
N ALA A 81 -11.36 6.16 10.66
CA ALA A 81 -12.76 6.28 10.22
C ALA A 81 -13.64 6.97 11.28
N ILE A 82 -13.35 6.78 12.57
CA ILE A 82 -14.09 7.39 13.68
C ILE A 82 -13.66 8.84 13.93
N PHE A 83 -12.36 9.14 13.89
CA PHE A 83 -11.82 10.44 14.35
C PHE A 83 -11.37 11.40 13.22
N ALA A 84 -11.38 10.98 11.96
CA ALA A 84 -10.88 11.79 10.86
C ALA A 84 -11.74 13.02 10.56
N GLY A 85 -11.07 14.13 10.22
CA GLY A 85 -11.70 15.31 9.62
C GLY A 85 -12.26 15.03 8.22
N GLN A 86 -11.67 14.08 7.49
CA GLN A 86 -12.12 13.67 6.15
C GLN A 86 -12.09 12.13 6.03
N PRO A 87 -13.20 11.43 6.34
CA PRO A 87 -13.24 9.96 6.36
C PRO A 87 -13.23 9.32 4.95
N LEU A 88 -13.27 10.12 3.89
CA LEU A 88 -13.15 9.64 2.50
C LEU A 88 -11.72 9.26 2.12
N VAL A 89 -10.72 9.60 2.94
CA VAL A 89 -9.32 9.27 2.68
C VAL A 89 -9.09 7.78 2.94
N ILE A 90 -8.59 7.08 1.92
CA ILE A 90 -8.14 5.69 2.04
C ILE A 90 -6.71 5.71 2.57
N MET A 91 -6.52 5.21 3.79
CA MET A 91 -5.20 5.09 4.37
C MET A 91 -4.56 3.74 4.04
N GLY A 92 -3.25 3.77 3.83
CA GLY A 92 -2.46 2.58 3.58
C GLY A 92 -0.99 2.84 3.84
N ILE A 93 -0.26 1.75 4.08
CA ILE A 93 1.20 1.80 4.14
C ILE A 93 1.72 2.16 2.75
N THR A 94 2.76 2.97 2.69
CA THR A 94 3.37 3.42 1.44
C THR A 94 4.81 2.93 1.35
N GLY A 95 5.31 2.78 0.12
CA GLY A 95 6.69 2.37 -0.14
C GLY A 95 7.76 3.17 0.64
N PRO A 96 7.70 4.52 0.70
CA PRO A 96 8.65 5.31 1.47
C PRO A 96 8.67 4.97 2.97
N VAL A 97 7.51 4.69 3.56
CA VAL A 97 7.41 4.29 4.97
C VAL A 97 8.02 2.90 5.17
N ALA A 98 7.74 1.96 4.26
CA ALA A 98 8.35 0.62 4.32
C ALA A 98 9.89 0.70 4.25
N ILE A 99 10.43 1.49 3.32
CA ILE A 99 11.89 1.70 3.18
C ILE A 99 12.49 2.34 4.43
N LEU A 100 11.81 3.32 5.03
CA LEU A 100 12.25 3.96 6.27
C LEU A 100 12.34 2.94 7.41
N LEU A 101 11.33 2.09 7.58
CA LEU A 101 11.30 1.07 8.62
C LEU A 101 12.35 -0.02 8.39
N GLY A 102 12.54 -0.47 7.15
CA GLY A 102 13.63 -1.39 6.81
C GLY A 102 15.01 -0.79 7.09
N THR A 103 15.22 0.47 6.74
CA THR A 103 16.48 1.17 7.03
C THR A 103 16.69 1.35 8.53
N SER A 104 15.63 1.59 9.30
CA SER A 104 15.71 1.68 10.77
C SER A 104 16.17 0.36 11.39
N TYR A 105 15.73 -0.77 10.83
CA TYR A 105 16.15 -2.10 11.25
C TYR A 105 17.64 -2.35 10.93
N SER A 106 18.07 -2.05 9.70
CA SER A 106 19.50 -2.15 9.34
C SER A 106 20.40 -1.24 10.18
N LEU A 107 19.86 -0.14 10.71
CA LEU A 107 20.59 0.76 11.59
C LEU A 107 20.76 0.16 12.99
N THR A 108 19.72 -0.49 13.52
CA THR A 108 19.80 -1.18 14.81
C THR A 108 20.77 -2.34 14.78
N GLU A 109 20.85 -3.08 13.67
CA GLU A 109 21.88 -4.12 13.48
C GLU A 109 23.30 -3.54 13.46
N LYS A 110 23.51 -2.39 12.80
CA LYS A 110 24.83 -1.75 12.75
C LYS A 110 25.30 -1.20 14.09
N PHE A 111 24.37 -0.76 14.95
CA PHE A 111 24.68 -0.20 16.26
C PHE A 111 24.53 -1.20 17.42
N ASP A 112 24.26 -2.47 17.13
CA ASP A 112 24.02 -3.52 18.14
C ASP A 112 22.93 -3.13 19.16
N ALA A 113 21.84 -2.55 18.65
CA ALA A 113 20.71 -2.08 19.44
C ALA A 113 19.47 -2.93 19.21
N GLU A 114 18.61 -3.05 20.23
CA GLU A 114 17.32 -3.72 20.10
C GLU A 114 16.36 -2.93 19.20
N TYR A 115 15.72 -3.62 18.25
CA TYR A 115 14.85 -2.99 17.26
C TYR A 115 13.60 -2.33 17.86
N PHE A 116 12.84 -3.05 18.69
CA PHE A 116 11.56 -2.54 19.21
C PHE A 116 11.69 -1.30 20.10
N PRO A 117 12.66 -1.19 21.03
CA PRO A 117 12.91 0.04 21.77
C PRO A 117 13.29 1.22 20.85
N PHE A 118 14.11 0.97 19.83
CA PHE A 118 14.48 1.99 18.86
C PHE A 118 13.27 2.45 18.04
N PHE A 119 12.46 1.51 17.56
CA PHE A 119 11.21 1.77 16.84
C PHE A 119 10.21 2.58 17.69
N PHE A 120 10.07 2.25 18.97
CA PHE A 120 9.24 3.01 19.92
C PHE A 120 9.65 4.49 19.98
N TRP A 121 10.95 4.78 20.08
CA TRP A 121 11.45 6.15 20.10
C TRP A 121 11.19 6.88 18.78
N ILE A 122 11.34 6.20 17.63
CA ILE A 122 10.97 6.78 16.32
C ILE A 122 9.50 7.19 16.33
N CYS A 123 8.59 6.32 16.79
CA CYS A 123 7.16 6.60 16.84
C CYS A 123 6.83 7.77 17.79
N ILE A 124 7.48 7.86 18.95
CA ILE A 124 7.29 8.96 19.90
C ILE A 124 7.70 10.30 19.30
N TRP A 125 8.88 10.38 18.68
CA TRP A 125 9.35 11.60 18.03
C TRP A 125 8.49 11.97 16.83
N ALA A 126 8.10 10.99 16.01
CA ALA A 126 7.18 11.22 14.91
C ALA A 126 5.85 11.80 15.42
N GLY A 127 5.23 11.18 16.44
CA GLY A 127 3.98 11.66 17.04
C GLY A 127 4.10 13.08 17.60
N LEU A 128 5.17 13.37 18.33
CA LEU A 128 5.44 14.72 18.85
C LEU A 128 5.56 15.75 17.72
N MET A 129 6.31 15.43 16.67
CA MET A 129 6.47 16.32 15.51
C MET A 129 5.15 16.55 14.77
N HIS A 130 4.27 15.55 14.68
CA HIS A 130 2.93 15.72 14.11
C HIS A 130 2.08 16.68 14.95
N ILE A 131 2.08 16.54 16.28
CA ILE A 131 1.35 17.42 17.19
C ILE A 131 1.85 18.87 17.06
N ILE A 132 3.18 19.07 17.09
CA ILE A 132 3.78 20.40 16.94
C ILE A 132 3.41 21.00 15.57
N SER A 133 3.50 20.21 14.50
CA SER A 133 3.16 20.64 13.14
C SER A 133 1.69 21.07 13.01
N ALA A 134 0.78 20.33 13.64
CA ALA A 134 -0.64 20.65 13.69
C ALA A 134 -0.90 21.94 14.49
N MET A 135 -0.24 22.10 15.64
CA MET A 135 -0.39 23.29 16.49
C MET A 135 0.14 24.57 15.82
N VAL A 136 1.23 24.48 15.07
CA VAL A 136 1.82 25.62 14.34
C VAL A 136 1.02 25.96 13.06
N GLY A 137 0.26 25.00 12.53
CA GLY A 137 -0.46 25.16 11.27
C GLY A 137 0.47 25.00 10.05
N LEU A 138 1.46 24.10 10.10
CA LEU A 138 2.37 23.86 8.98
C LEU A 138 1.64 23.38 7.71
N VAL A 139 0.45 22.80 7.87
CA VAL A 139 -0.44 22.38 6.76
C VAL A 139 -0.78 23.54 5.82
N SER A 140 -0.77 24.80 6.28
CA SER A 140 -0.94 25.98 5.41
C SER A 140 0.07 26.05 4.27
N LEU A 141 1.21 25.36 4.38
CA LEU A 141 2.22 25.27 3.33
C LEU A 141 1.75 24.45 2.12
N VAL A 142 0.76 23.58 2.27
CA VAL A 142 0.18 22.79 1.17
C VAL A 142 -0.34 23.70 0.05
N TRP A 143 -0.84 24.91 0.38
CA TRP A 143 -1.27 25.89 -0.62
C TRP A 143 -0.14 26.40 -1.53
N LYS A 144 1.13 26.17 -1.17
CA LYS A 144 2.28 26.47 -2.04
C LYS A 144 2.63 25.31 -2.97
N VAL A 145 2.12 24.10 -2.72
CA VAL A 145 2.35 22.95 -3.58
C VAL A 145 1.50 23.13 -4.84
N THR A 146 2.18 23.22 -5.98
CA THR A 146 1.52 23.39 -7.28
C THR A 146 1.22 22.03 -7.91
N PRO A 147 0.25 21.95 -8.85
CA PRO A 147 0.00 20.72 -9.60
C PRO A 147 1.25 20.17 -10.30
N PHE A 148 2.13 21.06 -10.77
CA PHE A 148 3.43 20.69 -11.36
C PHE A 148 4.29 19.89 -10.38
N THR A 149 4.40 20.34 -9.13
CA THR A 149 5.16 19.63 -8.08
C THR A 149 4.52 18.29 -7.74
N SER A 150 3.18 18.21 -7.66
CA SER A 150 2.45 16.95 -7.41
C SER A 150 2.71 15.93 -8.52
N GLN A 151 2.63 16.33 -9.79
CA GLN A 151 2.86 15.45 -10.94
C GLN A 151 4.29 14.90 -10.98
N ILE A 152 5.30 15.72 -10.63
CA ILE A 152 6.69 15.25 -10.51
C ILE A 152 6.83 14.22 -9.38
N PHE A 153 6.18 14.46 -8.24
CA PHE A 153 6.20 13.53 -7.11
C PHE A 153 5.51 12.19 -7.44
N GLU A 154 4.37 12.24 -8.11
CA GLU A 154 3.67 11.06 -8.61
C GLU A 154 4.52 10.27 -9.62
N LEU A 155 5.19 10.96 -10.54
CA LEU A 155 6.12 10.35 -11.49
C LEU A 155 7.31 9.68 -10.78
N PHE A 156 7.87 10.35 -9.75
CA PHE A 156 8.96 9.79 -8.94
C PHE A 156 8.53 8.48 -8.27
N ILE A 157 7.38 8.48 -7.60
CA ILE A 157 6.83 7.27 -6.96
C ILE A 157 6.62 6.16 -8.00
N ALA A 158 6.06 6.48 -9.17
CA ALA A 158 5.82 5.51 -10.24
C ALA A 158 7.12 4.87 -10.74
N ILE A 159 8.16 5.67 -11.00
CA ILE A 159 9.47 5.16 -11.43
C ILE A 159 10.10 4.27 -10.35
N THR A 160 10.04 4.67 -9.08
CA THR A 160 10.57 3.87 -7.98
C THR A 160 9.86 2.52 -7.85
N PHE A 161 8.54 2.48 -8.02
CA PHE A 161 7.81 1.20 -7.99
C PHE A 161 8.13 0.30 -9.17
N ILE A 162 8.31 0.85 -10.38
CA ILE A 162 8.74 0.07 -11.55
C ILE A 162 10.13 -0.50 -11.31
N TYR A 163 11.07 0.32 -10.81
CA TYR A 163 12.43 -0.13 -10.50
C TYR A 163 12.43 -1.25 -9.46
N ALA A 164 11.70 -1.08 -8.35
CA ALA A 164 11.60 -2.08 -7.30
C ALA A 164 11.00 -3.40 -7.83
N SER A 165 9.90 -3.32 -8.59
CA SER A 165 9.25 -4.51 -9.17
C SER A 165 10.16 -5.26 -10.14
N VAL A 166 10.88 -4.54 -11.01
CA VAL A 166 11.84 -5.14 -11.96
C VAL A 166 13.02 -5.76 -11.22
N ARG A 167 13.53 -5.10 -10.18
CA ARG A 167 14.60 -5.64 -9.33
C ARG A 167 14.16 -6.95 -8.68
N ASP A 168 12.99 -6.98 -8.04
CA ASP A 168 12.47 -8.17 -7.35
C ASP A 168 12.23 -9.35 -8.29
N LEU A 169 11.91 -9.10 -9.57
CA LEU A 169 11.77 -10.13 -10.60
C LEU A 169 13.12 -10.70 -11.08
N ILE A 170 14.18 -9.88 -11.07
CA ILE A 170 15.49 -10.19 -11.69
C ILE A 170 16.50 -10.70 -10.66
N GLU A 171 16.53 -10.11 -9.46
CA GLU A 171 17.49 -10.41 -8.39
C GLU A 171 17.56 -11.92 -8.05
N PRO A 172 16.44 -12.66 -7.93
CA PRO A 172 16.48 -14.11 -7.69
C PRO A 172 17.19 -14.92 -8.78
N ILE A 173 17.22 -14.43 -10.02
CA ILE A 173 17.82 -15.12 -11.18
C ILE A 173 19.33 -14.89 -11.24
N TYR A 174 19.78 -13.68 -10.92
CA TYR A 174 21.18 -13.29 -11.01
C TYR A 174 21.98 -13.61 -9.74
N PHE A 175 21.37 -13.46 -8.56
CA PHE A 175 22.05 -13.59 -7.26
C PHE A 175 21.78 -14.90 -6.53
N GLY A 176 20.94 -15.80 -7.06
CA GLY A 176 20.69 -17.15 -6.52
C GLY A 176 21.87 -18.12 -6.68
N GLN A 177 23.10 -17.61 -6.63
CA GLN A 177 24.34 -18.35 -6.85
C GLN A 177 24.92 -18.78 -5.50
N GLU A 178 24.29 -19.76 -4.85
CA GLU A 178 24.94 -20.56 -3.82
C GLU A 178 24.83 -22.04 -4.17
N ASP A 179 25.97 -22.70 -4.02
CA ASP A 179 26.33 -24.01 -4.54
C ASP A 179 25.28 -25.12 -4.34
N SER A 180 25.22 -26.02 -5.34
CA SER A 180 24.76 -27.43 -5.28
C SER A 180 23.35 -27.85 -5.75
N ARG A 181 22.61 -27.06 -6.56
CA ARG A 181 21.53 -27.59 -7.44
C ARG A 181 21.46 -26.92 -8.84
N PRO A 182 21.40 -27.67 -9.96
CA PRO A 182 21.46 -27.11 -11.32
C PRO A 182 20.10 -26.62 -11.89
N ASP A 183 18.98 -26.83 -11.18
CA ASP A 183 17.66 -26.55 -11.73
C ASP A 183 17.18 -25.12 -11.43
N ARG A 184 17.49 -24.20 -12.35
CA ARG A 184 16.95 -22.82 -12.36
C ARG A 184 15.47 -22.73 -12.76
N SER A 185 14.81 -23.88 -12.97
CA SER A 185 13.42 -23.97 -13.44
C SER A 185 12.44 -23.21 -12.54
N ALA A 186 12.62 -23.26 -11.22
CA ALA A 186 11.76 -22.56 -10.26
C ALA A 186 11.86 -21.02 -10.40
N GLN A 187 13.05 -20.47 -10.61
CA GLN A 187 13.26 -19.03 -10.77
C GLN A 187 12.65 -18.52 -12.09
N TYR A 188 12.85 -19.28 -13.18
CA TYR A 188 12.22 -18.97 -14.46
C TYR A 188 10.69 -19.11 -14.41
N ALA A 189 10.16 -20.07 -13.65
CA ALA A 189 8.73 -20.21 -13.44
C ALA A 189 8.14 -19.01 -12.69
N SER A 190 8.79 -18.52 -11.63
CA SER A 190 8.38 -17.30 -10.91
C SER A 190 8.40 -16.07 -11.80
N LEU A 191 9.43 -15.91 -12.65
CA LEU A 191 9.48 -14.83 -13.64
C LEU A 191 8.31 -14.92 -14.64
N LEU A 192 8.04 -16.12 -15.16
CA LEU A 192 6.96 -16.34 -16.11
C LEU A 192 5.61 -16.03 -15.47
N ILE A 193 5.35 -16.50 -14.24
CA ILE A 193 4.13 -16.19 -13.49
C ILE A 193 3.99 -14.67 -13.29
N GLY A 194 5.07 -13.98 -12.92
CA GLY A 194 5.08 -12.53 -12.77
C GLY A 194 4.72 -11.79 -14.06
N LEU A 195 5.35 -12.16 -15.19
CA LEU A 195 5.10 -11.57 -16.50
C LEU A 195 3.67 -11.86 -17.00
N VAL A 196 3.18 -13.08 -16.80
CA VAL A 196 1.80 -13.46 -17.15
C VAL A 196 0.79 -12.68 -16.31
N THR A 197 1.04 -12.56 -15.00
CA THR A 197 0.19 -11.78 -14.09
C THR A 197 0.15 -10.32 -14.51
N PHE A 198 1.29 -9.72 -14.84
CA PHE A 198 1.38 -8.36 -15.37
C PHE A 198 0.61 -8.22 -16.69
N TYR A 199 0.78 -9.15 -17.62
CA TYR A 199 0.07 -9.13 -18.90
C TYR A 199 -1.45 -9.23 -18.73
N VAL A 200 -1.92 -10.11 -17.83
CA VAL A 200 -3.35 -10.22 -17.50
C VAL A 200 -3.86 -8.93 -16.87
N ALA A 201 -3.14 -8.34 -15.91
CA ALA A 201 -3.52 -7.05 -15.32
C ALA A 201 -3.60 -5.93 -16.38
N TRP A 202 -2.63 -5.87 -17.29
CA TRP A 202 -2.57 -4.90 -18.38
C TRP A 202 -3.75 -5.05 -19.35
N THR A 203 -4.07 -6.28 -19.76
CA THR A 203 -5.21 -6.53 -20.66
C THR A 203 -6.55 -6.18 -19.99
N LEU A 204 -6.71 -6.49 -18.70
CA LEU A 204 -7.89 -6.14 -17.91
C LEU A 204 -8.03 -4.63 -17.69
N HIS A 205 -6.92 -3.89 -17.58
CA HIS A 205 -6.96 -2.42 -17.50
C HIS A 205 -7.65 -1.81 -18.73
N PHE A 206 -7.42 -2.35 -19.92
CA PHE A 206 -8.07 -1.93 -21.16
C PHE A 206 -9.42 -2.60 -21.44
N ALA A 207 -9.97 -3.40 -20.51
CA ALA A 207 -11.21 -4.14 -20.71
C ALA A 207 -12.43 -3.24 -20.99
N GLU A 208 -12.39 -1.96 -20.56
CA GLU A 208 -13.44 -0.99 -20.87
C GLU A 208 -13.53 -0.66 -22.38
N THR A 209 -12.45 -0.86 -23.14
CA THR A 209 -12.45 -0.63 -24.60
C THR A 209 -12.99 -1.82 -25.40
N TRP A 210 -13.22 -2.97 -24.77
CA TRP A 210 -13.63 -4.18 -25.47
C TRP A 210 -15.08 -4.09 -26.00
N VAL A 211 -15.28 -4.61 -27.21
CA VAL A 211 -16.58 -4.59 -27.92
C VAL A 211 -17.48 -5.77 -27.52
N THR A 212 -16.89 -6.85 -27.00
CA THR A 212 -17.54 -8.15 -26.84
C THR A 212 -18.39 -8.30 -25.56
N PHE A 213 -18.21 -7.44 -24.56
CA PHE A 213 -18.87 -7.56 -23.25
C PHE A 213 -19.87 -6.43 -22.97
N THR A 214 -20.84 -6.71 -22.10
CA THR A 214 -21.79 -5.70 -21.60
C THR A 214 -21.05 -4.65 -20.75
N ARG A 215 -21.58 -3.42 -20.71
CA ARG A 215 -20.95 -2.31 -19.98
C ARG A 215 -20.67 -2.63 -18.50
N GLN A 216 -21.59 -3.32 -17.83
CA GLN A 216 -21.42 -3.70 -16.42
C GLN A 216 -20.24 -4.64 -16.20
N VAL A 217 -20.09 -5.67 -17.05
CA VAL A 217 -18.98 -6.62 -16.97
C VAL A 217 -17.65 -5.92 -17.25
N ARG A 218 -17.61 -5.03 -18.24
CA ARG A 218 -16.38 -4.28 -18.55
C ARG A 218 -15.95 -3.39 -17.40
N THR A 219 -16.86 -2.62 -16.82
CA THR A 219 -16.55 -1.76 -15.67
C THR A 219 -16.08 -2.60 -14.48
N PHE A 220 -16.69 -3.76 -14.22
CA PHE A 220 -16.23 -4.69 -13.20
C PHE A 220 -14.80 -5.18 -13.45
N LEU A 221 -14.50 -5.66 -14.66
CA LEU A 221 -13.16 -6.16 -15.02
C LEU A 221 -12.09 -5.08 -14.90
N THR A 222 -12.37 -3.86 -15.38
CA THR A 222 -11.45 -2.73 -15.26
C THR A 222 -11.25 -2.32 -13.80
N SER A 223 -12.32 -2.26 -13.00
CA SER A 223 -12.26 -1.86 -11.59
C SER A 223 -11.51 -2.85 -10.70
N TYR A 224 -11.57 -4.15 -11.01
CA TYR A 224 -10.98 -5.22 -10.21
C TYR A 224 -9.75 -5.88 -10.88
N ASN A 225 -9.14 -5.20 -11.86
CA ASN A 225 -8.08 -5.75 -12.71
C ASN A 225 -6.92 -6.40 -11.93
N THR A 226 -6.43 -5.74 -10.88
CA THR A 226 -5.23 -6.15 -10.15
C THR A 226 -5.52 -7.37 -9.29
N LEU A 227 -6.67 -7.37 -8.59
CA LEU A 227 -7.11 -8.54 -7.80
C LEU A 227 -7.29 -9.76 -8.71
N LEU A 228 -8.01 -9.60 -9.83
CA LEU A 228 -8.28 -10.70 -10.76
C LEU A 228 -6.99 -11.27 -11.35
N ALA A 229 -6.05 -10.39 -11.71
CA ALA A 229 -4.74 -10.81 -12.21
C ALA A 229 -3.95 -11.61 -11.16
N VAL A 230 -3.91 -11.15 -9.91
CA VAL A 230 -3.22 -11.85 -8.82
C VAL A 230 -3.87 -13.21 -8.57
N VAL A 231 -5.21 -13.28 -8.46
CA VAL A 231 -5.92 -14.56 -8.28
C VAL A 231 -5.64 -15.52 -9.43
N PHE A 232 -5.61 -15.03 -10.67
CA PHE A 232 -5.26 -15.84 -11.84
C PHE A 232 -3.80 -16.32 -11.78
N GLY A 233 -2.86 -15.44 -11.45
CA GLY A 233 -1.43 -15.78 -11.31
C GLY A 233 -1.19 -16.81 -10.21
N THR A 234 -1.86 -16.67 -9.06
CA THR A 234 -1.82 -17.66 -7.97
C THR A 234 -2.47 -18.97 -8.39
N ALA A 235 -3.61 -18.96 -9.09
CA ALA A 235 -4.21 -20.19 -9.60
C ALA A 235 -3.28 -20.93 -10.58
N LEU A 236 -2.54 -20.19 -11.41
CA LEU A 236 -1.54 -20.73 -12.33
C LEU A 236 -0.35 -21.35 -11.58
N SER A 237 0.06 -20.78 -10.44
CA SER A 237 1.18 -21.32 -9.65
C SER A 237 0.87 -22.68 -9.02
N TYR A 238 -0.40 -22.96 -8.69
CA TYR A 238 -0.84 -24.25 -8.14
C TYR A 238 -1.04 -25.36 -9.19
N LEU A 239 -0.83 -25.08 -10.48
CA LEU A 239 -0.90 -26.15 -11.49
C LEU A 239 0.27 -27.13 -11.30
N PRO A 240 0.03 -28.45 -11.35
CA PRO A 240 0.95 -29.51 -10.88
C PRO A 240 2.26 -29.71 -11.69
N GLY A 241 2.70 -28.71 -12.45
CA GLY A 241 4.03 -28.65 -13.09
C GLY A 241 4.97 -27.59 -12.51
N VAL A 242 4.46 -26.64 -11.71
CA VAL A 242 5.26 -25.56 -11.08
C VAL A 242 5.52 -25.86 -9.60
N ASP A 243 4.56 -26.47 -8.91
CA ASP A 243 4.62 -26.81 -7.48
C ASP A 243 5.66 -27.90 -7.15
N LEU A 244 5.96 -28.79 -8.11
CA LEU A 244 6.96 -29.85 -7.95
C LEU A 244 8.40 -29.30 -7.94
N ALA A 245 8.65 -28.16 -8.60
CA ALA A 245 9.97 -27.55 -8.65
C ALA A 245 10.36 -26.82 -7.34
N GLN A 246 9.37 -26.38 -6.55
CA GLN A 246 9.62 -25.77 -5.23
C GLN A 246 9.79 -26.83 -4.11
N ASN A 247 9.19 -28.02 -4.27
CA ASN A 247 9.24 -29.09 -3.28
C ASN A 247 10.41 -30.07 -3.44
N GLY A 248 11.32 -29.84 -4.40
CA GLY A 248 12.58 -30.58 -4.50
C GLY A 248 12.42 -32.09 -4.69
N VAL A 249 11.46 -32.51 -5.52
CA VAL A 249 11.39 -33.88 -6.06
C VAL A 249 11.76 -33.86 -7.54
#